data_AF-A0A946NJM1-F1
#
_entry.id   AF-A0A946NJM1-F1
#
_cell.length_a   1.000
_cell.length_b   1.000
_cell.length_c   1.000
_cell.angle_alpha   90.00
_cell.angle_beta   90.00
_cell.angle_gamma   90.00
#
_symmetry.space_group_name_H-M   'P 1'
#
loop_
_entity.id
_entity.type
_entity.pdbx_description
1 polymer ?
#
loop_
_entity_poly.entity_id
_entity_poly.type
_entity_poly.pdbx_seq_one_letter_code
_entity_poly.pdbx_strand_id
1 'polypeptide(L)' 'MCTVSFIPKTKGDFILTSNRDESPNRNKIPPNFYDLNNTSLLFPKDEIAGGNGIGASDKKR' A
#
# COMPACT_ATOMS: atom_id res chain seq x y z
N MET A 1 7.57 -3.13 13.85
CA MET A 1 8.35 -2.04 13.18
C MET A 1 8.10 -2.07 11.68
N CYS A 2 7.68 -0.97 11.06
CA CYS A 2 7.42 -0.94 9.61
C CYS A 2 8.68 -0.54 8.85
N THR A 3 9.00 -1.26 7.77
CA THR A 3 10.14 -0.96 6.90
C THR A 3 9.64 -0.66 5.49
N VAL A 4 10.17 0.40 4.90
CA VAL A 4 9.98 0.72 3.49
C VAL A 4 11.35 0.65 2.84
N SER A 5 11.46 -0.05 1.72
CA SER A 5 12.69 -0.18 0.96
C SER A 5 12.48 0.37 -0.44
N PHE A 6 13.37 1.27 -0.83
CA PHE A 6 13.42 1.86 -2.16
C PHE A 6 14.66 1.34 -2.87
N ILE A 7 14.46 0.66 -3.99
CA ILE A 7 15.53 0.09 -4.80
C ILE A 7 15.51 0.83 -6.14
N PRO A 8 16.43 1.79 -6.38
CA PRO A 8 16.50 2.50 -7.65
C PRO A 8 16.98 1.56 -8.76
N LYS A 9 16.41 1.72 -9.95
CA LYS A 9 16.85 1.08 -11.19
C LYS A 9 17.42 2.13 -12.15
N THR A 10 17.99 1.68 -13.26
CA THR A 10 18.41 2.57 -14.34
C THR A 10 17.20 3.23 -15.02
N LYS A 11 17.44 4.34 -15.72
CA LYS A 11 16.41 5.08 -16.49
C LYS A 11 15.25 5.69 -15.68
N GLY A 12 15.41 5.87 -14.37
CA GLY A 12 14.41 6.52 -13.52
C GLY A 12 13.32 5.58 -12.99
N ASP A 13 13.44 4.27 -13.25
CA ASP A 13 12.58 3.25 -12.66
C ASP A 13 13.00 2.95 -11.21
N PHE A 14 12.09 2.38 -10.42
CA PHE A 14 12.38 1.92 -9.07
C PHE A 14 11.48 0.75 -8.66
N ILE A 15 11.92 0.01 -7.64
CA ILE A 15 11.06 -0.93 -6.90
C ILE A 15 10.86 -0.34 -5.50
N LEU A 16 9.60 -0.20 -5.11
CA LEU A 16 9.22 0.11 -3.74
C LEU A 16 8.66 -1.16 -3.10
N THR A 17 9.26 -1.60 -2.00
CA THR A 17 8.72 -2.69 -1.17
C THR A 17 8.43 -2.17 0.23
N SER A 18 7.46 -2.77 0.89
CA SER A 18 7.14 -2.47 2.27
C SER A 18 6.88 -3.73 3.04
N ASN A 19 7.51 -3.83 4.21
CA ASN A 19 7.24 -4.84 5.20
C ASN A 19 6.55 -4.16 6.39
N ARG A 20 5.30 -4.56 6.65
CA ARG A 20 4.50 -4.05 7.77
C ARG A 20 4.36 -5.15 8.79
N ASP A 21 5.15 -5.02 9.85
CA ASP A 21 5.13 -5.87 11.03
C ASP A 21 3.88 -5.58 11.86
N GLU A 22 2.81 -6.32 11.58
CA GLU A 22 1.53 -6.30 12.29
C GLU A 22 1.40 -7.53 13.20
N SER A 23 0.49 -7.45 14.18
CA SER A 23 0.10 -8.62 14.96
C SER A 23 -0.37 -9.76 14.04
N PRO A 24 0.07 -11.01 14.28
CA PRO A 24 -0.32 -12.17 13.46
C PRO A 24 -1.84 -12.37 13.37
N ASN A 25 -2.57 -11.92 14.39
CA ASN A 25 -4.03 -12.01 14.46
C ASN A 25 -4.76 -10.93 13.65
N ARG A 26 -4.04 -10.06 12.92
CA ARG A 26 -4.64 -9.10 11.98
C ARG A 26 -4.59 -9.65 10.56
N ASN A 27 -5.74 -10.13 10.10
CA ASN A 27 -5.92 -10.52 8.71
C ASN A 27 -5.89 -9.28 7.81
N LYS A 28 -5.20 -9.41 6.67
CA LYS A 28 -5.13 -8.38 5.63
C LYS A 28 -5.86 -8.89 4.41
N ILE A 29 -6.71 -8.04 3.85
CA ILE A 29 -7.37 -8.26 2.58
C ILE A 29 -6.35 -7.91 1.47
N PRO A 30 -6.21 -8.74 0.42
CA PRO A 30 -5.32 -8.43 -0.69
C PRO A 30 -5.65 -7.07 -1.33
N PRO A 31 -4.67 -6.43 -2.00
CA PRO A 31 -4.88 -5.15 -2.66
C PRO A 31 -6.06 -5.21 -3.63
N ASN A 32 -6.97 -4.24 -3.50
CA ASN A 32 -8.08 -4.07 -4.42
C ASN A 32 -8.31 -2.57 -4.67
N PHE A 33 -9.07 -2.25 -5.71
CA PHE A 33 -9.48 -0.89 -6.00
C PHE A 33 -10.64 -0.47 -5.09
N TYR A 34 -10.52 0.70 -4.49
CA TYR A 34 -11.54 1.31 -3.64
C TYR A 34 -11.72 2.76 -4.05
N ASP A 35 -12.97 3.18 -4.23
CA ASP A 35 -13.30 4.58 -4.49
C ASP A 35 -13.49 5.32 -3.17
N LEU A 36 -12.56 6.24 -2.89
CA LEU A 36 -12.59 7.09 -1.71
C LEU A 36 -12.53 8.55 -2.15
N ASN A 37 -13.53 9.35 -1.77
CA ASN A 37 -13.62 10.79 -2.10
C ASN A 37 -13.39 11.06 -3.59
N ASN A 38 -14.13 10.37 -4.47
CA ASN A 38 -14.02 10.46 -5.94
C ASN A 38 -12.60 10.21 -6.45
N THR A 39 -11.86 9.32 -5.81
CA THR A 39 -10.49 8.95 -6.16
C THR A 39 -10.39 7.44 -6.12
N SER A 40 -9.96 6.82 -7.21
CA SER A 40 -9.71 5.39 -7.22
C SER A 40 -8.36 5.09 -6.58
N LEU A 41 -8.38 4.33 -5.50
CA LEU A 41 -7.21 3.96 -4.70
C LEU A 41 -7.00 2.45 -4.72
N LEU A 42 -5.81 2.00 -5.07
CA LEU A 42 -5.36 0.62 -4.97
C LEU A 42 -4.52 0.45 -3.70
N PHE A 43 -5.03 -0.27 -2.71
CA PHE A 43 -4.29 -0.58 -1.49
C PHE A 43 -4.79 -1.87 -0.83
N PRO A 44 -3.95 -2.59 -0.08
CA PRO A 44 -4.40 -3.67 0.78
C PRO A 44 -5.18 -3.10 1.97
N LYS A 45 -6.33 -3.71 2.31
CA LYS A 45 -7.17 -3.22 3.41
C LYS A 45 -6.96 -4.08 4.66
N ASP A 46 -6.83 -3.43 5.81
CA ASP A 46 -6.82 -4.08 7.11
C ASP A 46 -8.27 -4.23 7.59
N GLU A 47 -8.67 -5.43 8.03
CA GLU A 47 -10.06 -5.72 8.43
C GLU A 47 -10.52 -4.89 9.64
N ILE A 48 -9.59 -4.47 10.50
CA ILE A 48 -9.90 -3.79 11.76
C ILE A 48 -9.73 -2.27 11.61
N ALA A 49 -8.62 -1.83 11.01
CA ALA A 49 -8.29 -0.41 10.90
C ALA A 49 -8.76 0.24 9.59
N GLY A 50 -9.25 -0.54 8.62
CA GLY A 50 -9.83 -0.02 7.38
C GLY A 50 -8.82 0.50 6.35
N GLY A 51 -7.51 0.42 6.61
CA GLY A 51 -6.47 0.88 5.68
C GLY A 51 -5.08 0.35 6.00
N ASN A 52 -4.21 0.38 4.99
CA ASN A 52 -2.79 0.07 5.10
C ASN A 52 -1.96 1.25 4.56
N GLY A 53 -0.77 1.46 5.11
CA GLY A 53 0.03 2.68 4.96
C GLY A 53 0.57 2.99 3.55
N ILE A 54 0.23 2.19 2.53
CA ILE A 54 0.63 2.42 1.13
C ILE A 54 -0.55 2.15 0.21
N GLY A 55 -0.83 3.10 -0.68
CA GLY A 55 -1.82 2.97 -1.74
C GLY A 55 -1.40 3.75 -2.98
N ALA A 56 -1.80 3.26 -4.15
CA ALA A 56 -1.62 3.96 -5.42
C ALA A 56 -2.93 4.67 -5.79
N SER A 57 -2.84 5.93 -6.17
CA SER A 57 -3.98 6.71 -6.64
C SER A 57 -3.93 6.92 -8.15
N ASP A 58 -5.10 6.91 -8.76
CA ASP A 58 -5.32 7.40 -10.13
C ASP A 58 -4.90 8.87 -10.36
N LYS A 59 -4.75 9.68 -9.30
CA LYS A 59 -4.44 11.11 -9.40
C LYS A 59 -3.01 11.46 -9.82
N LYS A 60 -2.12 10.50 -10.11
CA LYS A 60 -0.72 10.73 -10.54
C LYS A 60 0.01 11.80 -9.69
N ARG A 61 -0.11 11.72 -8.36
CA ARG A 61 0.55 12.62 -7.41
C ARG A 61 1.46 11.86 -6.48
#